data_AF-A0AAE6QLJ2-F1
#
_entry.id   AF-A0AAE6QLJ2-F1
#
_cell.length_a   1.000
_cell.length_b   1.000
_cell.length_c   1.000
_cell.angle_alpha   90.00
_cell.angle_beta   90.00
_cell.angle_gamma   90.00
#
_symmetry.space_group_name_H-M   'P 1'
#
loop_
_entity.id
_entity.type
_entity.pdbx_description
1 polymer ?
#
loop_
_entity_poly.entity_id
_entity_poly.type
_entity_poly.pdbx_seq_one_letter_code
_entity_poly.pdbx_strand_id
1 'polypeptide(L)'
;MNSFRKTADRQGQAAGNAVPGRGKTRVCALFAVCLLGSSSAFASDPCKSVLCLYGKFTGNSGGSECRSAELDYFSILVKKHGNIKWSETASMRQDYLNSCPSADRGYTQKINDKFGKVRG
;
A
#
# COMPACT_ATOMS: atom_id res chain seq x y z
N MET A 1 -22.08 32.09 -22.93
CA MET A 1 -22.90 31.33 -23.91
C MET A 1 -21.98 30.54 -24.82
N ASN A 2 -22.35 29.28 -25.01
CA ASN A 2 -21.63 28.18 -25.64
C ASN A 2 -21.14 28.51 -27.06
N SER A 3 -20.06 27.86 -27.52
CA SER A 3 -20.19 26.76 -28.49
C SER A 3 -18.93 26.40 -29.28
N PHE A 4 -18.66 25.09 -29.31
CA PHE A 4 -18.10 24.29 -30.40
C PHE A 4 -16.72 24.64 -31.00
N ARG A 5 -15.78 23.70 -30.86
CA ARG A 5 -15.19 22.96 -32.01
C ARG A 5 -14.39 21.74 -31.52
N LYS A 6 -14.97 20.58 -31.78
CA LYS A 6 -14.30 19.28 -31.92
C LYS A 6 -13.74 19.17 -33.35
N THR A 7 -12.86 18.18 -33.56
CA THR A 7 -12.29 17.62 -34.83
C THR A 7 -10.82 18.03 -34.99
N ALA A 8 -9.84 17.23 -34.53
CA ALA A 8 -9.33 15.94 -35.05
C ALA A 8 -8.33 16.11 -36.21
N ASP A 9 -7.08 15.68 -35.97
CA ASP A 9 -6.08 15.05 -36.87
C ASP A 9 -4.77 14.96 -36.03
N ARG A 10 -3.87 13.97 -36.04
CA ARG A 10 -3.57 12.87 -36.94
C ARG A 10 -2.64 11.89 -36.19
N GLN A 11 -2.84 10.59 -36.37
CA GLN A 11 -1.88 9.54 -36.01
C GLN A 11 -0.64 9.56 -36.91
N GLY A 12 0.49 9.10 -36.36
CA GLY A 12 1.65 8.55 -37.08
C GLY A 12 2.87 8.57 -36.15
N GLN A 13 3.64 7.51 -35.88
CA GLN A 13 3.75 6.23 -36.56
C GLN A 13 4.53 5.27 -35.63
N ALA A 14 4.00 4.08 -35.36
CA ALA A 14 4.79 2.96 -34.86
C ALA A 14 4.98 1.98 -36.02
N ALA A 15 6.22 1.76 -36.44
CA ALA A 15 6.58 0.70 -37.37
C ALA A 15 6.62 -0.63 -36.60
N GLY A 16 5.54 -1.40 -36.68
CA GLY A 16 5.48 -2.79 -36.25
C GLY A 16 5.45 -3.68 -37.48
N ASN A 17 6.41 -4.60 -37.56
CA ASN A 17 6.55 -5.57 -38.65
C ASN A 17 5.38 -6.57 -38.68
N ALA A 18 5.02 -6.95 -39.91
CA ALA A 18 3.83 -7.70 -40.28
C ALA A 18 3.86 -9.18 -39.85
N VAL A 19 2.67 -9.75 -39.60
CA VAL A 19 2.33 -11.15 -39.90
C VAL A 19 0.88 -11.22 -40.44
N PRO A 20 0.62 -11.92 -41.55
CA PRO A 20 -0.68 -11.95 -42.23
C PRO A 20 -1.58 -13.10 -41.74
N GLY A 21 -2.90 -12.90 -41.72
CA GLY A 21 -3.86 -13.94 -41.39
C GLY A 21 -5.31 -13.52 -41.57
N ARG A 22 -5.89 -13.90 -42.70
CA ARG A 22 -7.30 -13.72 -43.09
C ARG A 22 -8.20 -14.57 -42.18
N GLY A 23 -8.97 -13.95 -41.29
CA GLY A 23 -9.93 -14.65 -40.44
C GLY A 23 -10.85 -13.69 -39.69
N LYS A 24 -12.15 -13.79 -39.98
CA LYS A 24 -13.21 -12.90 -39.52
C LYS A 24 -13.56 -13.18 -38.05
N THR A 25 -13.08 -12.38 -37.09
CA THR A 25 -13.73 -12.27 -35.77
C THR A 25 -13.34 -10.97 -35.08
N ARG A 26 -14.34 -10.26 -34.56
CA ARG A 26 -14.19 -8.99 -33.85
C ARG A 26 -13.49 -9.20 -32.50
N VAL A 27 -12.33 -8.59 -32.34
CA VAL A 27 -11.66 -8.31 -31.05
C VAL A 27 -11.50 -6.77 -31.04
N CYS A 28 -11.56 -6.00 -29.97
CA CYS A 28 -11.41 -6.22 -28.53
C CYS A 28 -12.28 -5.17 -27.82
N ALA A 29 -12.92 -5.54 -26.73
CA ALA A 29 -13.28 -4.57 -25.70
C ALA A 29 -13.11 -5.23 -24.32
N LEU A 30 -11.86 -5.45 -23.94
CA LEU A 30 -11.48 -5.71 -22.56
C LEU A 30 -10.93 -4.40 -21.99
N PHE A 31 -11.80 -3.59 -21.39
CA PHE A 31 -11.37 -2.58 -20.43
C PHE A 31 -11.02 -3.31 -19.13
N ALA A 32 -9.83 -3.89 -19.10
CA ALA A 32 -9.22 -4.35 -17.86
C ALA A 32 -8.75 -3.11 -17.09
N VAL A 33 -9.59 -2.60 -16.19
CA VAL A 33 -9.18 -1.68 -15.13
C VAL A 33 -8.27 -2.50 -14.20
N CYS A 34 -6.97 -2.46 -14.46
CA CYS A 34 -5.97 -2.94 -13.52
C CYS A 34 -5.94 -1.96 -12.34
N LEU A 35 -6.59 -2.33 -11.24
CA LEU A 35 -6.28 -1.81 -9.92
C LEU A 35 -4.83 -2.18 -9.60
N LEU A 36 -3.89 -1.35 -10.05
CA LEU A 36 -2.50 -1.40 -9.61
C LEU A 36 -2.42 -0.83 -8.19
N GLY A 37 -3.08 -1.50 -7.25
CA GLY A 37 -2.62 -1.50 -5.88
C GLY A 37 -1.40 -2.41 -5.88
N SER A 38 -0.21 -1.82 -5.83
CA SER A 38 1.00 -2.57 -5.48
C SER A 38 0.79 -3.13 -4.09
N SER A 39 0.21 -4.32 -3.99
CA SER A 39 0.21 -5.11 -2.77
C SER A 39 1.67 -5.42 -2.53
N SER A 40 2.32 -4.59 -1.72
CA SER A 40 3.58 -4.96 -1.11
C SER A 40 3.31 -6.29 -0.43
N ALA A 41 3.90 -7.36 -0.97
CA ALA A 41 3.78 -8.71 -0.47
C ALA A 41 4.59 -8.84 0.83
N PHE A 42 4.24 -8.01 1.81
CA PHE A 42 4.42 -8.35 3.20
C PHE A 42 3.24 -9.24 3.53
N ALA A 43 3.47 -10.41 4.13
CA ALA A 43 2.38 -11.25 4.63
C ALA A 43 1.48 -10.51 5.67
N SER A 44 1.95 -9.34 6.13
CA SER A 44 1.30 -8.42 7.05
C SER A 44 0.79 -7.17 6.32
N ASP A 45 -0.46 -6.76 6.56
CA ASP A 45 -1.07 -5.60 5.89
C ASP A 45 -0.77 -4.29 6.65
N PRO A 46 0.13 -3.42 6.15
CA PRO A 46 0.57 -2.22 6.88
C PRO A 46 -0.56 -1.22 7.06
N CYS A 47 -1.51 -1.15 6.13
CA CYS A 47 -2.63 -0.21 6.21
C CYS A 47 -3.63 -0.60 7.29
N LYS A 48 -3.94 -1.88 7.40
CA LYS A 48 -4.74 -2.45 8.48
C LYS A 48 -4.03 -2.24 9.82
N SER A 49 -2.72 -2.45 9.88
CA SER A 49 -1.94 -2.20 11.10
C SER A 49 -1.98 -0.74 11.53
N VAL A 50 -1.83 0.22 10.61
CA VAL A 50 -2.00 1.65 10.92
C VAL A 50 -3.40 1.91 11.49
N LEU A 51 -4.45 1.42 10.84
CA LEU A 51 -5.83 1.63 11.29
C LEU A 51 -6.08 1.04 12.68
N CYS A 52 -5.64 -0.19 12.91
CA CYS A 52 -5.79 -0.89 14.18
C CYS A 52 -5.00 -0.23 15.32
N LEU A 53 -3.74 0.12 15.05
CA LEU A 53 -2.91 0.82 16.02
C LEU A 53 -3.41 2.24 16.29
N TYR A 54 -4.05 2.90 15.32
CA TYR A 54 -4.71 4.17 15.54
C TYR A 54 -5.92 4.04 16.47
N GLY A 55 -6.74 3.00 16.29
CA GLY A 55 -7.78 2.64 17.25
C GLY A 55 -7.18 2.46 18.65
N LYS A 56 -6.16 1.60 18.77
CA LYS A 56 -5.46 1.35 20.03
C LYS A 56 -4.86 2.62 20.65
N PHE A 57 -4.34 3.53 19.83
CA PHE A 57 -3.80 4.82 20.24
C PHE A 57 -4.88 5.74 20.83
N THR A 58 -6.08 5.73 20.25
CA THR A 58 -7.24 6.54 20.70
C THR A 58 -8.04 5.89 21.82
N GLY A 59 -7.64 4.69 22.28
CA GLY A 59 -8.31 3.96 23.36
C GLY A 59 -9.41 3.02 22.90
N ASN A 60 -9.55 2.78 21.59
CA ASN A 60 -10.53 1.87 21.01
C ASN A 60 -9.85 0.58 20.53
N SER A 61 -10.22 -0.58 21.08
CA SER A 61 -9.70 -1.85 20.58
C SER A 61 -10.49 -2.30 19.37
N GLY A 62 -9.86 -2.46 18.20
CA GLY A 62 -10.51 -3.00 16.99
C GLY A 62 -10.87 -4.49 17.06
N GLY A 63 -11.07 -5.01 18.28
CA GLY A 63 -11.46 -6.39 18.55
C GLY A 63 -10.45 -7.45 18.08
N SER A 64 -10.97 -8.66 17.88
CA SER A 64 -10.22 -9.79 17.32
C SER A 64 -9.65 -9.48 15.93
N GLU A 65 -10.35 -8.66 15.15
CA GLU A 65 -9.98 -8.32 13.78
C GLU A 65 -8.65 -7.57 13.68
N CYS A 66 -8.34 -6.77 14.70
CA CYS A 66 -7.12 -6.00 14.79
C CYS A 66 -5.96 -6.73 15.46
N ARG A 67 -6.23 -7.81 16.19
CA ARG A 67 -5.20 -8.54 16.95
C ARG A 67 -4.04 -8.98 16.06
N SER A 68 -4.32 -9.55 14.89
CA SER A 68 -3.26 -10.00 13.98
C SER A 68 -2.45 -8.82 13.42
N ALA A 69 -3.10 -7.70 13.10
CA ALA A 69 -2.44 -6.51 12.55
C ALA A 69 -1.57 -5.79 13.62
N GLU A 70 -2.04 -5.75 14.87
CA GLU A 70 -1.22 -5.27 15.98
C GLU A 70 0.00 -6.17 16.19
N LEU A 71 -0.18 -7.49 16.15
CA LEU A 71 0.91 -8.46 16.26
C LEU A 71 1.92 -8.33 15.11
N ASP A 72 1.47 -8.09 13.88
CA ASP A 72 2.35 -7.83 12.74
C ASP A 72 3.31 -6.69 13.04
N TYR A 73 2.80 -5.55 13.50
CA TYR A 73 3.61 -4.41 13.92
C TYR A 73 4.56 -4.74 15.08
N PHE A 74 4.07 -5.43 16.12
CA PHE A 74 4.90 -5.73 17.29
C PHE A 74 5.92 -6.85 17.05
N SER A 75 5.70 -7.72 16.06
CA SER A 75 6.63 -8.78 15.66
C SER A 75 7.91 -8.24 15.05
N ILE A 76 7.87 -7.03 14.50
CA ILE A 76 9.05 -6.30 14.00
C ILE A 76 9.93 -6.00 15.20
N LEU A 77 11.01 -6.77 15.33
CA LEU A 77 12.00 -6.66 16.40
C LEU A 77 13.39 -6.80 15.79
N VAL A 78 14.20 -5.76 15.95
CA VAL A 78 15.61 -5.83 15.60
C VAL A 78 16.40 -6.28 16.81
N LYS A 79 17.11 -7.40 16.67
CA LYS A 79 17.90 -8.00 17.74
C LYS A 79 19.37 -8.05 17.36
N LYS A 80 20.24 -7.71 18.31
CA LYS A 80 21.70 -7.82 18.17
C LYS A 80 22.28 -8.45 19.43
N HIS A 81 23.03 -9.55 19.27
CA HIS A 81 23.54 -10.38 20.38
C HIS A 81 22.45 -10.75 21.41
N GLY A 82 21.27 -11.19 20.93
CA GLY A 82 20.14 -11.57 21.79
C GLY A 82 19.36 -10.40 22.40
N ASN A 83 19.88 -9.18 22.35
CA ASN A 83 19.24 -8.00 22.93
C ASN A 83 18.44 -7.23 21.88
N ILE A 84 17.24 -6.77 22.25
CA ILE A 84 16.39 -5.94 21.38
C ILE A 84 16.99 -4.53 21.29
N LYS A 85 17.20 -4.07 20.06
CA LYS A 85 17.61 -2.70 19.75
C LYS A 85 16.35 -1.87 19.56
N TRP A 86 15.83 -1.29 20.65
CA TRP A 86 14.57 -0.55 20.62
C TRP A 86 14.57 0.65 19.68
N SER A 87 15.69 1.35 19.53
CA SER A 87 15.78 2.46 18.59
C SER A 87 15.62 2.00 17.15
N GLU A 88 16.33 0.94 16.76
CA GLU A 88 16.30 0.39 15.40
C GLU A 88 14.97 -0.32 15.12
N THR A 89 14.41 -1.00 16.14
CA THR A 89 13.07 -1.56 16.11
C THR A 89 12.01 -0.49 15.85
N ALA A 90 12.09 0.65 16.55
CA ALA A 90 11.17 1.77 16.33
C ALA A 90 11.30 2.36 14.93
N SER A 91 12.51 2.43 14.37
CA SER A 91 12.72 2.85 12.97
C SER A 91 12.08 1.86 11.98
N MET A 92 12.33 0.56 12.14
CA MET A 92 11.72 -0.46 11.27
C MET A 92 10.19 -0.49 11.37
N ARG A 93 9.66 -0.31 12.58
CA ARG A 93 8.23 -0.16 12.83
C ARG A 93 7.64 1.08 12.17
N GLN A 94 8.36 2.21 12.21
CA GLN A 94 7.97 3.42 11.49
C GLN A 94 7.90 3.21 9.98
N ASP A 95 8.91 2.54 9.43
CA ASP A 95 8.99 2.25 7.99
C ASP A 95 7.88 1.32 7.54
N TYR A 96 7.53 0.33 8.37
CA TYR A 96 6.37 -0.54 8.14
C TYR A 96 5.05 0.25 8.14
N LEU A 97 4.81 1.15 9.09
CA LEU A 97 3.59 1.99 9.05
C LEU A 97 3.58 2.91 7.83
N ASN A 98 4.75 3.42 7.44
CA ASN A 98 4.93 4.30 6.29
C ASN A 98 4.83 3.58 4.94
N SER A 99 4.90 2.25 4.91
CA SER A 99 4.69 1.47 3.68
C SER A 99 3.21 1.40 3.30
N CYS A 100 2.30 1.85 4.17
CA CYS A 100 0.92 2.13 3.79
C CYS A 100 0.82 3.51 3.08
N PRO A 101 0.51 3.56 1.77
CA PRO A 101 0.46 4.82 1.03
C PRO A 101 -0.73 5.71 1.40
N SER A 102 -1.81 5.14 1.94
CA SER A 102 -3.01 5.88 2.36
C SER A 102 -2.94 6.39 3.80
N ALA A 103 -1.88 6.04 4.55
CA ALA A 103 -1.72 6.46 5.93
C ALA A 103 -1.17 7.89 6.01
N ASP A 104 -1.77 8.70 6.88
CA ASP A 104 -1.23 10.01 7.23
C ASP A 104 0.06 9.84 8.05
N ARG A 105 1.14 10.46 7.56
CA ARG A 105 2.49 10.31 8.14
C ARG A 105 2.62 10.93 9.54
N GLY A 106 1.79 11.92 9.86
CA GLY A 106 1.73 12.49 11.21
C GLY A 106 1.13 11.51 12.21
N TYR A 107 0.09 10.77 11.81
CA TYR A 107 -0.49 9.73 12.65
C TYR A 107 0.40 8.49 12.75
N THR A 108 1.05 8.04 11.67
CA THR A 108 2.01 6.92 11.77
C THR A 108 3.16 7.25 12.74
N GLN A 109 3.64 8.50 12.72
CA GLN A 109 4.65 8.97 13.66
C GLN A 109 4.15 8.95 15.11
N LYS A 110 2.98 9.54 15.40
CA LYS A 110 2.40 9.53 16.75
C LYS A 110 2.17 8.12 17.30
N ILE A 111 1.70 7.22 16.44
CA ILE A 111 1.53 5.79 16.78
C ILE A 111 2.88 5.19 17.16
N ASN A 112 3.91 5.42 16.33
CA ASN A 112 5.24 4.86 16.57
C ASN A 112 5.98 5.52 17.74
N ASP A 113 5.74 6.79 18.03
CA ASP A 113 6.27 7.45 19.23
C ASP A 113 5.71 6.79 20.50
N LYS A 114 4.45 6.35 20.45
CA LYS A 114 3.80 5.65 21.57
C LYS A 114 4.22 4.19 21.69
N PHE A 115 4.30 3.46 20.57
CA PHE A 115 4.42 2.00 20.56
C PHE A 115 5.72 1.46 19.96
N GLY A 116 6.54 2.28 19.32
CA GLY A 116 7.73 1.85 18.58
C GLY A 116 8.81 1.21 19.45
N LYS A 117 8.84 1.55 20.74
CA LYS A 117 9.83 1.05 21.71
C LYS A 117 9.25 0.12 22.77
N VAL A 118 8.00 -0.33 22.62
CA VAL A 118 7.34 -1.23 23.59
C VAL A 118 7.29 -2.66 23.07
N ARG A 119 7.21 -3.62 24.00
CA ARG A 119 7.25 -5.06 23.67
C ARG A 119 6.02 -5.58 22.93
N GLY A 120 4.89 -4.85 22.99
CA GLY A 120 3.65 -5.23 22.32
C GLY A 120 2.83 -6.20 23.12
#